data_AF-A0A2R6DXF5-F1
#
_entry.id   AF-A0A2R6DXF5-F1
#
_cell.length_a   1.000
_cell.length_b   1.000
_cell.length_c   1.000
_cell.angle_alpha   90.00
_cell.angle_beta   90.00
_cell.angle_gamma   90.00
#
_symmetry.space_group_name_H-M   'P 1'
#
loop_
_entity.id
_entity.type
_entity.pdbx_description
1 polymer ?
#
loop_
_entity_poly.entity_id
_entity_poly.type
_entity_poly.pdbx_seq_one_letter_code
_entity_poly.pdbx_strand_id
1 'polypeptide(L)'
;PEGFTRRGLDLDALRMYLRWRGCSLADLRAEPATYRDPASLPADPNPPGDGTIEPENPPDPAADPVTDGGADRDDEDGPRDDTVEERNATETETEAEADPWGAEAFIEDIEGDAYGTTPEKLRDGLEVLVAEDVVWVSPGLPFIVPMFLGLVVSLVYGDLLVSAVSLLT
;
A
#
# COMPACT_ATOMS: atom_id res chain seq x y z
N PRO A 1 -18.22 6.22 -11.34
CA PRO A 1 -16.90 5.65 -11.71
C PRO A 1 -16.88 4.22 -11.19
N GLU A 2 -16.40 3.25 -11.95
CA GLU A 2 -16.24 1.88 -11.41
C GLU A 2 -15.00 1.92 -10.52
N GLY A 3 -15.19 1.89 -9.20
CA GLY A 3 -14.18 2.11 -8.14
C GLY A 3 -13.02 1.11 -8.10
N PHE A 4 -12.30 0.96 -9.21
CA PHE A 4 -11.14 0.12 -9.38
C PHE A 4 -10.05 0.95 -10.05
N THR A 5 -9.13 1.50 -9.25
CA THR A 5 -7.80 1.81 -9.77
C THR A 5 -7.14 0.47 -10.07
N ARG A 6 -6.76 0.23 -11.34
CA ARG A 6 -6.21 -1.07 -11.79
C ARG A 6 -4.89 -1.46 -11.11
N ARG A 7 -4.33 -0.55 -10.30
CA ARG A 7 -3.26 -0.76 -9.34
C ARG A 7 -3.65 0.06 -8.10
N GLY A 8 -4.14 -0.62 -7.07
CA GLY A 8 -4.66 0.02 -5.85
C GLY A 8 -3.61 0.86 -5.13
N LEU A 9 -4.07 1.88 -4.41
CA LEU A 9 -3.27 2.62 -3.44
C LEU A 9 -2.88 1.69 -2.29
N ASP A 10 -1.61 1.69 -1.91
CA ASP A 10 -1.14 0.98 -0.73
C ASP A 10 -1.66 1.64 0.56
N LEU A 11 -2.08 0.82 1.54
CA LEU A 11 -2.67 1.31 2.79
C LEU A 11 -1.64 1.98 3.70
N ASP A 12 -0.39 1.53 3.69
CA ASP A 12 0.65 2.18 4.49
C ASP A 12 1.08 3.49 3.85
N ALA A 13 1.16 3.56 2.51
CA ALA A 13 1.36 4.82 1.81
C ALA A 13 0.25 5.85 2.13
N LEU A 14 -1.02 5.42 2.20
CA LEU A 14 -2.13 6.26 2.66
C LEU A 14 -1.93 6.71 4.12
N ARG A 15 -1.55 5.78 5.02
CA ARG A 15 -1.27 6.12 6.42
C ARG A 15 -0.16 7.16 6.54
N MET A 16 0.95 6.96 5.82
CA MET A 16 2.08 7.89 5.77
C MET A 16 1.62 9.27 5.29
N TYR A 17 0.88 9.34 4.19
CA TYR A 17 0.36 10.59 3.64
C TYR A 17 -0.55 11.34 4.64
N LEU A 18 -1.49 10.63 5.27
CA LEU A 18 -2.39 11.22 6.27
C LEU A 18 -1.62 11.77 7.47
N ARG A 19 -0.63 11.01 7.96
CA ARG A 19 0.23 11.44 9.07
C ARG A 19 1.06 12.65 8.67
N TRP A 20 1.74 12.58 7.53
CA TRP A 20 2.54 13.67 6.95
C TRP A 20 1.73 14.96 6.84
N ARG A 21 0.53 14.86 6.28
CA ARG A 21 -0.39 15.98 6.11
C ARG A 21 -1.03 16.45 7.43
N GLY A 22 -1.01 15.63 8.47
CA GLY A 22 -1.59 15.95 9.78
C GLY A 22 -3.12 15.93 9.80
N CYS A 23 -3.75 15.05 9.03
CA CYS A 23 -5.20 14.92 8.95
C CYS A 23 -5.65 13.46 9.03
N SER A 24 -6.92 13.24 9.38
CA SER A 24 -7.52 11.92 9.31
C SER A 24 -8.22 11.69 7.98
N LEU A 25 -8.45 10.42 7.64
CA LEU A 25 -9.29 10.08 6.48
C LEU A 25 -10.72 10.64 6.62
N ALA A 26 -11.22 10.77 7.84
CA ALA A 26 -12.53 11.36 8.10
C ALA A 26 -12.56 12.86 7.76
N ASP A 27 -11.49 13.59 8.09
CA ASP A 27 -11.36 15.02 7.75
C ASP A 27 -11.30 15.21 6.23
N LEU A 28 -10.48 14.40 5.53
CA LEU A 28 -10.40 14.41 4.07
C LEU A 28 -11.77 14.20 3.41
N ARG A 29 -12.57 13.26 3.94
CA ARG A 29 -13.91 12.97 3.42
C ARG A 29 -14.94 14.03 3.77
N ALA A 30 -14.81 14.69 4.92
CA ALA A 30 -15.71 15.76 5.33
C ALA A 30 -15.52 17.02 4.46
N GLU A 31 -14.28 17.35 4.12
CA GLU A 31 -13.92 18.59 3.41
C GLU A 31 -13.01 18.37 2.18
N PRO A 32 -13.42 17.56 1.19
CA PRO A 32 -12.54 17.16 0.10
C PRO A 32 -12.07 18.33 -0.76
N ALA A 33 -12.90 19.37 -0.93
CA ALA A 33 -12.52 20.56 -1.70
C ALA A 33 -11.39 21.35 -1.03
N THR A 34 -11.41 21.47 0.30
CA THR A 34 -10.35 22.13 1.08
C THR A 34 -9.05 21.36 0.94
N TYR A 35 -9.11 20.04 1.09
CA TYR A 35 -7.92 19.18 1.00
C TYR A 35 -7.46 18.91 -0.44
N ARG A 36 -8.20 19.32 -1.47
CA ARG A 36 -7.77 19.30 -2.87
C ARG A 36 -7.10 20.62 -3.30
N ASP A 37 -6.99 21.58 -2.40
CA ASP A 37 -6.25 22.82 -2.64
C ASP A 37 -4.77 22.64 -2.23
N PRO A 38 -3.79 22.78 -3.13
CA PRO A 38 -2.37 22.75 -2.80
C PRO A 38 -1.96 23.77 -1.72
N ALA A 39 -2.69 24.89 -1.62
CA ALA A 39 -2.43 25.91 -0.60
C ALA A 39 -2.82 25.46 0.82
N SER A 40 -3.57 24.37 0.96
CA SER A 40 -3.92 23.77 2.25
C SER A 40 -2.82 22.87 2.83
N LEU A 41 -1.73 22.63 2.08
CA LEU A 41 -0.63 21.80 2.55
C LEU A 41 0.08 22.46 3.74
N PRO A 42 0.48 21.69 4.76
CA PRO A 42 1.25 22.23 5.87
C PRO A 42 2.60 22.74 5.36
N ALA A 43 3.01 23.92 5.82
CA ALA A 43 4.32 24.49 5.48
C ALA A 43 5.48 23.73 6.14
N ASP A 44 5.20 23.02 7.23
CA ASP A 44 6.11 22.11 7.94
C ASP A 44 5.33 20.82 8.23
N PRO A 45 5.39 19.83 7.31
CA PRO A 45 4.66 18.57 7.46
C PRO A 45 5.17 17.73 8.65
N ASN A 46 4.33 16.83 9.13
CA ASN A 46 4.76 15.89 10.16
C ASN A 46 5.65 14.79 9.54
N PRO A 47 6.55 14.17 10.33
CA PRO A 47 7.23 12.97 9.86
C PRO A 47 6.21 11.85 9.54
N PRO A 48 6.34 11.14 8.41
CA PRO A 48 5.40 10.09 7.99
C PRO A 48 5.39 8.87 8.94
N GLY A 49 6.42 8.75 9.77
CA GLY A 49 6.63 7.68 10.75
C GLY A 49 7.01 6.34 10.12
N ASP A 50 7.58 5.45 10.94
CA ASP A 50 8.11 4.14 10.55
C ASP A 50 7.07 3.00 10.60
N GLY A 51 5.79 3.34 10.73
CA GLY A 51 4.71 2.36 10.92
C GLY A 51 4.43 2.02 12.39
N THR A 52 5.22 2.54 13.35
CA THR A 52 4.94 2.34 14.78
C THR A 52 3.63 3.03 15.17
N ILE A 53 2.75 2.26 15.79
CA ILE A 53 1.53 2.75 16.43
C ILE A 53 1.83 2.93 17.90
N GLU A 54 2.04 4.18 18.31
CA GLU A 54 2.12 4.51 19.73
C GLU A 54 0.74 4.27 20.36
N PRO A 55 0.64 3.41 21.39
CA PRO A 55 -0.63 3.19 22.04
C PRO A 55 -1.06 4.47 22.75
N GLU A 56 -2.34 4.83 22.60
CA GLU A 56 -2.97 6.00 23.24
C GLU A 56 -2.81 6.01 24.77
N ASN A 57 -2.63 4.83 25.37
CA ASN A 57 -2.16 4.67 26.74
C ASN A 57 -0.90 3.80 26.74
N PRO A 58 0.23 4.27 27.31
CA PRO A 58 1.40 3.43 27.50
C PRO A 58 0.98 2.20 28.32
N PRO A 59 1.23 0.97 27.84
CA PRO A 59 0.94 -0.22 28.61
C PRO A 59 1.70 -0.16 29.95
N ASP A 60 1.04 -0.62 31.02
CA ASP A 60 1.75 -0.90 32.27
C ASP A 60 2.90 -1.85 31.92
N PRO A 61 4.17 -1.51 32.22
CA PRO A 61 5.30 -2.39 31.91
C PRO A 61 5.22 -3.76 32.60
N ALA A 62 4.29 -3.94 33.56
CA ALA A 62 3.99 -5.20 34.21
C ALA A 62 2.84 -6.00 33.55
N ALA A 63 2.16 -5.45 32.55
CA ALA A 63 1.11 -6.15 31.80
C ALA A 63 1.70 -6.84 30.56
N ASP A 64 1.41 -8.13 30.41
CA ASP A 64 1.78 -8.88 29.21
C ASP A 64 1.14 -8.20 27.97
N PRO A 65 1.88 -8.00 26.86
CA PRO A 65 1.31 -7.46 25.65
C PRO A 65 0.19 -8.37 25.16
N VAL A 66 -1.01 -7.82 25.01
CA VAL A 66 -2.14 -8.51 24.39
C VAL A 66 -1.90 -8.53 22.88
N THR A 67 -1.19 -9.55 22.41
CA THR A 67 -0.97 -9.79 20.98
C THR A 67 -2.09 -10.69 20.44
N ASP A 68 -2.51 -10.47 19.19
CA ASP A 68 -3.45 -11.34 18.47
C ASP A 68 -2.75 -12.55 17.81
N GLY A 69 -1.47 -12.77 18.12
CA GLY A 69 -0.69 -13.92 17.65
C GLY A 69 0.06 -13.71 16.33
N GLY A 70 0.27 -12.47 15.87
CA GLY A 70 1.21 -12.18 14.78
C GLY A 70 2.66 -12.42 15.21
N ALA A 71 3.40 -13.27 14.47
CA ALA A 71 4.81 -13.52 14.71
C ALA A 71 5.66 -12.58 13.85
N ASP A 72 6.56 -11.83 14.48
CA ASP A 72 7.57 -11.00 13.82
C ASP A 72 8.42 -11.87 12.89
N ARG A 73 8.61 -11.41 11.65
CA ARG A 73 9.65 -11.94 10.77
C ARG A 73 10.53 -10.78 10.34
N ASP A 74 11.80 -10.90 10.70
CA ASP A 74 12.90 -10.15 10.11
C ASP A 74 12.83 -10.30 8.59
N ASP A 75 12.80 -9.17 7.90
CA ASP A 75 12.78 -9.06 6.45
C ASP A 75 14.11 -9.55 5.85
N GLU A 76 14.05 -10.57 5.00
CA GLU A 76 15.09 -10.84 4.00
C GLU A 76 14.47 -10.81 2.59
N ASP A 77 14.96 -9.81 1.86
CA ASP A 77 14.78 -9.41 0.46
C ASP A 77 14.35 -10.54 -0.50
N GLY A 78 13.18 -10.37 -1.13
CA GLY A 78 12.66 -11.23 -2.19
C GLY A 78 12.94 -10.65 -3.59
N PRO A 79 13.04 -11.48 -4.65
CA PRO A 79 13.51 -11.03 -5.96
C PRO A 79 12.48 -10.10 -6.63
N ARG A 80 12.93 -8.93 -7.06
CA ARG A 80 12.18 -7.95 -7.85
C ARG A 80 12.08 -8.42 -9.31
N ASP A 81 10.86 -8.48 -9.84
CA ASP A 81 10.59 -8.71 -11.27
C ASP A 81 10.42 -7.36 -11.96
N ASP A 82 11.53 -6.81 -12.45
CA ASP A 82 11.56 -5.58 -13.25
C ASP A 82 11.30 -5.92 -14.72
N THR A 83 10.02 -5.89 -15.12
CA THR A 83 9.65 -5.76 -16.54
C THR A 83 8.93 -4.43 -16.77
N VAL A 84 9.74 -3.42 -17.06
CA VAL A 84 9.30 -2.09 -17.49
C VAL A 84 8.91 -2.16 -18.98
N GLU A 85 7.62 -2.27 -19.26
CA GLU A 85 7.07 -2.01 -20.59
C GLU A 85 6.82 -0.50 -20.74
N GLU A 86 7.79 0.17 -21.37
CA GLU A 86 7.70 1.57 -21.78
C GLU A 86 6.63 1.70 -22.88
N ARG A 87 5.47 2.27 -22.55
CA ARG A 87 4.48 2.68 -23.54
C ARG A 87 4.27 4.17 -23.48
N ASN A 88 4.95 4.80 -24.42
CA ASN A 88 4.80 6.18 -24.84
C ASN A 88 3.33 6.48 -25.21
N ALA A 89 2.71 7.41 -24.50
CA ALA A 89 1.46 8.04 -24.90
C ALA A 89 1.58 9.55 -24.68
N THR A 90 1.73 10.22 -25.82
CA THR A 90 1.85 11.65 -26.05
C THR A 90 0.67 12.49 -25.51
N GLU A 91 1.05 13.55 -24.80
CA GLU A 91 0.42 14.89 -24.65
C GLU A 91 -1.04 15.00 -24.19
N THR A 92 -1.20 15.49 -22.95
CA THR A 92 -2.08 16.63 -22.67
C THR A 92 -1.40 17.50 -21.61
N GLU A 93 -0.45 18.32 -22.05
CA GLU A 93 0.09 19.43 -21.26
C GLU A 93 -1.01 20.48 -21.12
N THR A 94 -1.63 20.62 -19.92
CA THR A 94 -2.22 21.87 -19.37
C THR A 94 -2.65 21.75 -17.88
N GLU A 95 -2.68 20.57 -17.24
CA GLU A 95 -3.04 20.43 -15.80
C GLU A 95 -1.94 19.85 -14.89
N ALA A 96 -0.72 19.68 -15.40
CA ALA A 96 0.39 19.04 -14.71
C ALA A 96 1.09 19.91 -13.63
N GLU A 97 0.60 21.13 -13.32
CA GLU A 97 1.28 22.05 -12.39
C GLU A 97 0.52 22.32 -11.09
N ALA A 98 -0.72 21.87 -10.96
CA ALA A 98 -1.45 21.93 -9.70
C ALA A 98 -1.53 20.52 -9.14
N ASP A 99 -0.57 20.11 -8.31
CA ASP A 99 -0.64 18.87 -7.54
C ASP A 99 -1.76 18.99 -6.47
N PRO A 100 -3.03 18.65 -6.76
CA PRO A 100 -4.16 19.14 -5.98
C PRO A 100 -4.20 18.51 -4.59
N TRP A 101 -3.72 17.26 -4.50
CA TRP A 101 -3.64 16.52 -3.26
C TRP A 101 -2.29 16.70 -2.55
N GLY A 102 -1.32 17.39 -3.14
CA GLY A 102 0.05 17.44 -2.60
C GLY A 102 0.74 16.06 -2.64
N ALA A 103 0.39 15.21 -3.60
CA ALA A 103 0.93 13.87 -3.69
C ALA A 103 2.40 13.87 -4.18
N GLU A 104 2.75 14.77 -5.08
CA GLU A 104 4.13 14.98 -5.51
C GLU A 104 4.94 15.59 -4.37
N ALA A 105 4.41 16.64 -3.73
CA ALA A 105 5.03 17.25 -2.55
C ALA A 105 5.30 16.25 -1.42
N PHE A 106 4.35 15.33 -1.17
CA PHE A 106 4.52 14.25 -0.20
C PHE A 106 5.65 13.28 -0.60
N ILE A 107 5.63 12.78 -1.84
CA ILE A 107 6.62 11.78 -2.29
C ILE A 107 8.04 12.38 -2.36
N GLU A 108 8.17 13.68 -2.65
CA GLU A 108 9.46 14.38 -2.64
C GLU A 108 10.02 14.62 -1.23
N ASP A 109 9.16 14.76 -0.22
CA ASP A 109 9.56 15.10 1.16
C ASP A 109 9.96 13.87 1.99
N ILE A 110 9.40 12.70 1.71
CA ILE A 110 9.65 11.50 2.51
C ILE A 110 11.01 10.85 2.22
N GLU A 111 11.57 10.21 3.25
CA GLU A 111 12.73 9.32 3.11
C GLU A 111 12.28 7.94 2.62
N GLY A 112 12.52 7.64 1.34
CA GLY A 112 12.23 6.33 0.72
C GLY A 112 11.14 6.38 -0.34
N ASP A 113 10.76 5.21 -0.87
CA ASP A 113 9.56 5.08 -1.70
C ASP A 113 8.39 4.65 -0.81
N ALA A 114 7.22 5.27 -0.96
CA ALA A 114 6.02 4.93 -0.20
C ALA A 114 5.45 3.56 -0.66
N TYR A 115 6.19 2.48 -0.46
CA TYR A 115 5.87 1.12 -0.90
C TYR A 115 5.58 1.04 -2.41
N GLY A 116 6.40 1.73 -3.21
CA GLY A 116 6.24 1.83 -4.67
C GLY A 116 4.98 2.59 -5.12
N THR A 117 4.35 3.36 -4.23
CA THR A 117 3.24 4.26 -4.56
C THR A 117 3.78 5.48 -5.30
N THR A 118 3.22 5.76 -6.49
CA THR A 118 3.57 6.95 -7.27
C THR A 118 2.61 8.09 -6.95
N PRO A 119 2.98 9.36 -7.23
CA PRO A 119 2.09 10.51 -7.03
C PRO A 119 0.73 10.33 -7.74
N GLU A 120 0.70 9.73 -8.93
CA GLU A 120 -0.53 9.45 -9.69
C GLU A 120 -1.42 8.43 -8.95
N LYS A 121 -0.82 7.31 -8.48
CA LYS A 121 -1.56 6.29 -7.74
C LYS A 121 -2.18 6.86 -6.46
N LEU A 122 -1.43 7.72 -5.77
CA LEU A 122 -1.92 8.37 -4.57
C LEU A 122 -3.08 9.33 -4.88
N ARG A 123 -2.95 10.19 -5.89
CA ARG A 123 -4.03 11.09 -6.33
C ARG A 123 -5.29 10.33 -6.73
N ASP A 124 -5.14 9.31 -7.57
CA ASP A 124 -6.26 8.47 -8.02
C ASP A 124 -6.92 7.74 -6.84
N GLY A 125 -6.11 7.22 -5.90
CA GLY A 125 -6.60 6.57 -4.69
C GLY A 125 -7.38 7.52 -3.78
N LEU A 126 -6.87 8.73 -3.55
CA LEU A 126 -7.55 9.76 -2.76
C LEU A 126 -8.88 10.18 -3.41
N GLU A 127 -8.91 10.34 -4.74
CA GLU A 127 -10.14 10.65 -5.48
C GLU A 127 -11.22 9.57 -5.27
N VAL A 128 -10.84 8.29 -5.33
CA VAL A 128 -11.77 7.18 -5.06
C VAL A 128 -12.21 7.19 -3.60
N LEU A 129 -11.29 7.41 -2.65
CA LEU A 129 -11.61 7.42 -1.22
C LEU A 129 -12.62 8.51 -0.85
N VAL A 130 -12.54 9.69 -1.46
CA VAL A 130 -13.50 10.78 -1.19
C VAL A 130 -14.80 10.64 -1.97
N ALA A 131 -14.80 9.96 -3.11
CA ALA A 131 -15.99 9.75 -3.93
C ALA A 131 -16.87 8.58 -3.46
N GLU A 132 -16.25 7.52 -2.94
CA GLU A 132 -16.93 6.27 -2.60
C GLU A 132 -16.97 6.05 -1.08
N ASP A 133 -18.14 5.73 -0.52
CA ASP A 133 -18.29 5.40 0.90
C ASP A 133 -17.68 4.04 1.27
N VAL A 134 -17.69 3.10 0.32
CA VAL A 134 -17.23 1.72 0.50
C VAL A 134 -16.14 1.42 -0.52
N VAL A 135 -14.98 1.00 -0.02
CA VAL A 135 -13.83 0.62 -0.85
C VAL A 135 -13.40 -0.80 -0.56
N TRP A 136 -12.95 -1.50 -1.60
CA TRP A 136 -12.44 -2.86 -1.48
C TRP A 136 -10.95 -2.83 -1.15
N VAL A 137 -10.62 -3.31 0.04
CA VAL A 137 -9.23 -3.62 0.40
C VAL A 137 -8.95 -5.04 -0.06
N SER A 138 -7.89 -5.23 -0.85
CA SER A 138 -7.41 -6.56 -1.24
C SER A 138 -6.34 -7.00 -0.25
N PRO A 139 -6.63 -7.93 0.69
CA PRO A 139 -5.58 -8.52 1.51
C PRO A 139 -4.65 -9.30 0.56
N GLY A 140 -3.34 -9.25 0.81
CA GLY A 140 -2.38 -10.03 0.04
C GLY A 140 -2.83 -11.49 -0.08
N LEU A 141 -2.77 -12.06 -1.29
CA LEU A 141 -3.18 -13.45 -1.51
C LEU A 141 -2.25 -14.36 -0.68
N PRO A 142 -2.76 -15.17 0.28
CA PRO A 142 -1.91 -16.00 1.12
C PRO A 142 -1.39 -17.19 0.32
N PHE A 143 -0.26 -16.99 -0.37
CA PHE A 143 0.36 -18.03 -1.21
C PHE A 143 0.85 -19.24 -0.40
N ILE A 144 0.95 -19.10 0.93
CA ILE A 144 1.32 -20.20 1.83
C ILE A 144 0.35 -21.38 1.78
N VAL A 145 -0.95 -21.16 1.58
CA VAL A 145 -1.95 -22.24 1.56
C VAL A 145 -1.79 -23.13 0.33
N PRO A 146 -1.76 -22.60 -0.92
CA PRO A 146 -1.51 -23.44 -2.09
C PRO A 146 -0.10 -24.05 -2.07
N MET A 147 0.92 -23.33 -1.59
CA MET A 147 2.28 -23.91 -1.46
C MET A 147 2.32 -25.07 -0.47
N PHE A 148 1.72 -24.91 0.71
CA PHE A 148 1.67 -25.95 1.73
C PHE A 148 0.94 -27.19 1.21
N LEU A 149 -0.19 -27.00 0.52
CA LEU A 149 -0.90 -28.10 -0.12
C LEU A 149 0.00 -28.82 -1.14
N GLY A 150 0.68 -28.07 -2.01
CA GLY A 150 1.64 -28.63 -2.96
C GLY A 150 2.76 -29.41 -2.27
N LEU A 151 3.28 -28.90 -1.15
CA LEU A 151 4.31 -29.55 -0.36
C LEU A 151 3.82 -30.87 0.28
N VAL A 152 2.61 -30.88 0.85
CA VAL A 152 1.99 -32.11 1.39
C VAL A 152 1.78 -33.14 0.28
N VAL A 153 1.27 -32.73 -0.87
CA VAL A 153 1.06 -33.61 -2.02
C VAL A 153 2.40 -34.16 -2.52
N SER A 154 3.44 -33.33 -2.60
CA SER A 154 4.79 -33.75 -2.98
C SER A 154 5.39 -34.73 -1.96
N LEU A 155 5.18 -34.52 -0.66
CA LEU A 155 5.70 -35.42 0.37
C LEU A 155 5.03 -36.80 0.33
N VAL A 156 3.72 -36.85 0.04
CA VAL A 156 2.94 -38.11 0.06
C VAL A 156 2.98 -38.84 -1.29
N TYR A 157 3.02 -38.09 -2.39
CA TYR A 157 2.88 -38.62 -3.76
C TYR A 157 4.02 -38.23 -4.69
N GLY A 158 5.13 -37.68 -4.16
CA GLY A 158 6.24 -37.14 -4.95
C GLY A 158 6.81 -38.13 -5.95
N ASP A 159 7.03 -39.37 -5.54
CA ASP A 159 7.57 -40.41 -6.44
C ASP A 159 6.65 -40.70 -7.63
N LEU A 160 5.32 -40.70 -7.41
CA LEU A 160 4.34 -40.86 -8.49
C LEU A 160 4.33 -39.65 -9.42
N LEU A 161 4.46 -38.44 -8.84
CA LEU A 161 4.47 -37.19 -9.59
C LEU A 161 5.73 -37.08 -10.47
N VAL A 162 6.90 -37.41 -9.92
CA VAL A 162 8.17 -37.49 -10.67
C VAL A 162 8.07 -38.55 -11.77
N SER A 163 7.56 -39.74 -11.46
CA SER A 163 7.39 -40.82 -12.45
C SER A 163 6.46 -40.42 -13.60
N ALA A 164 5.36 -39.72 -13.30
CA ALA A 164 4.42 -39.22 -14.30
C ALA A 164 5.02 -38.12 -15.18
N VAL A 165 5.78 -37.17 -14.60
CA VAL A 165 6.48 -36.12 -15.36
C VAL A 165 7.51 -36.74 -16.29
N SER A 166 8.31 -37.70 -15.82
CA SER A 166 9.29 -38.42 -16.64
C SER A 166 8.68 -39.26 -17.77
N LEU A 167 7.38 -39.56 -17.71
CA LEU A 167 6.63 -40.24 -18.79
C LEU A 167 6.12 -39.26 -19.87
N LEU A 168 6.03 -37.98 -19.54
CA LEU A 168 5.48 -36.91 -20.39
C LEU A 168 6.56 -36.09 -21.12
N THR A 169 7.80 -36.12 -20.63
CA THR A 169 9.00 -35.52 -21.24
C THR A 169 9.84 -36.55 -21.97
#